data_AF-A0A091N8K7-F1
#
_entry.id   AF-A0A091N8K7-F1
#
_cell.length_a   1.000
_cell.length_b   1.000
_cell.length_c   1.000
_cell.angle_alpha   90.00
_cell.angle_beta   90.00
_cell.angle_gamma   90.00
#
_symmetry.space_group_name_H-M   'P 1'
#
loop_
_entity.id
_entity.type
_entity.pdbx_description
1 polymer ?
#
loop_
_entity_poly.entity_id
_entity_poly.type
_entity_poly.pdbx_seq_one_letter_code
_entity_poly.pdbx_strand_id
1 'polypeptide(L)'
;GYYRELFEKALEDPAREQVSGVLLIYSSCVFHIIEACSSTIHRIIQDLASLQRQGRSALLQEIKVLVVAYNIPTRLFPDWYVATATSPMTCPRDSTRSQSTAEVVAECLTHLLKLTSCLQTFEDDSEDTEESIHALEPELLIPVETVNYLCNAEECASPEDFLRIYLSPSQLALDSETVWPVPSRFS
;
A
#
# COMPACT_ATOMS: atom_id res chain seq x y z
N GLY A 1 19.26 -1.65 -1.23
CA GLY A 1 18.14 -2.38 -1.89
C GLY A 1 16.91 -1.52 -1.78
N TYR A 2 16.17 -1.27 -2.85
CA TYR A 2 15.21 -0.16 -2.95
C TYR A 2 14.32 0.06 -1.72
N TYR A 3 13.64 -0.97 -1.20
CA TYR A 3 12.82 -0.84 0.00
C TYR A 3 13.65 -0.49 1.24
N ARG A 4 14.79 -1.15 1.42
CA ARG A 4 15.73 -0.83 2.49
C ARG A 4 16.17 0.64 2.41
N GLU A 5 16.51 1.15 1.22
CA GLU A 5 16.90 2.57 1.05
C GLU A 5 15.72 3.55 1.20
N LEU A 6 14.51 3.17 0.79
CA LEU A 6 13.29 3.97 0.97
C LEU A 6 12.97 4.15 2.45
N PHE A 7 13.11 3.08 3.25
CA PHE A 7 12.82 3.08 4.68
C PHE A 7 14.01 3.56 5.52
N GLU A 8 15.25 3.24 5.18
CA GLU A 8 16.44 3.82 5.82
C GLU A 8 16.44 5.35 5.69
N LYS A 9 16.11 5.91 4.52
CA LYS A 9 15.94 7.37 4.35
C LYS A 9 14.74 7.95 5.11
N ALA A 10 13.76 7.13 5.48
CA ALA A 10 12.65 7.53 6.33
C ALA A 10 13.03 7.48 7.82
N LEU A 11 13.88 6.51 8.21
CA LEU A 11 14.39 6.25 9.56
C LEU A 11 15.61 7.11 9.96
N GLU A 12 16.39 7.61 8.99
CA GLU A 12 17.61 8.43 9.21
C GLU A 12 17.34 9.81 9.80
N ASP A 13 16.09 10.25 9.87
CA ASP A 13 15.69 11.51 10.50
C ASP A 13 15.00 11.21 11.84
N PRO A 14 15.68 11.32 12.99
CA PRO A 14 15.09 11.04 14.30
C PRO A 14 13.97 12.02 14.70
N ALA A 15 13.72 13.08 13.91
CA ALA A 15 12.56 13.95 14.03
C ALA A 15 11.39 13.56 13.10
N ARG A 16 11.58 12.57 12.21
CA ARG A 16 10.49 11.99 11.41
C ARG A 16 9.77 10.92 12.21
N GLU A 17 8.47 10.92 12.03
CA GLU A 17 7.59 9.87 12.53
C GLU A 17 8.01 8.50 12.01
N GLN A 18 8.05 7.51 12.90
CA GLN A 18 8.35 6.12 12.56
C GLN A 18 7.32 5.60 11.56
N VAL A 19 7.80 5.02 10.46
CA VAL A 19 6.98 4.28 9.51
C VAL A 19 6.88 2.85 10.03
N SER A 20 5.66 2.36 10.18
CA SER A 20 5.39 0.96 10.53
C SER A 20 4.56 0.28 9.45
N GLY A 21 4.43 -1.03 9.51
CA GLY A 21 3.69 -1.78 8.50
C GLY A 21 4.31 -3.13 8.18
N VAL A 22 3.93 -3.70 7.04
CA VAL A 22 4.40 -5.01 6.60
C VAL A 22 4.68 -5.03 5.10
N LEU A 23 5.76 -5.70 4.74
CA LEU A 23 6.15 -6.01 3.36
C LEU A 23 6.12 -7.51 3.14
N LEU A 24 5.19 -7.96 2.31
CA LEU A 24 5.08 -9.35 1.85
C LEU A 24 5.73 -9.48 0.48
N ILE A 25 6.76 -10.31 0.40
CA ILE A 25 7.51 -10.56 -0.83
C ILE A 25 7.14 -11.94 -1.36
N TYR A 26 6.54 -11.98 -2.54
CA TYR A 26 6.25 -13.21 -3.28
C TYR A 26 7.25 -13.37 -4.44
N SER A 27 7.24 -14.53 -5.10
CA SER A 27 8.13 -14.81 -6.23
C SER A 27 7.92 -13.88 -7.44
N SER A 28 6.70 -13.35 -7.64
CA SER A 28 6.33 -12.54 -8.81
C SER A 28 5.81 -11.14 -8.48
N CYS A 29 5.51 -10.84 -7.21
CA CYS A 29 4.87 -9.60 -6.80
C CYS A 29 5.24 -9.23 -5.36
N VAL A 30 4.96 -7.98 -5.00
CA VAL A 30 5.18 -7.45 -3.66
C VAL A 30 3.88 -6.81 -3.19
N PHE A 31 3.51 -7.07 -1.94
CA PHE A 31 2.35 -6.47 -1.29
C PHE A 31 2.83 -5.71 -0.05
N HIS A 32 2.41 -4.45 0.09
CA HIS A 32 2.86 -3.60 1.20
C HIS A 32 1.70 -2.90 1.91
N ILE A 33 1.82 -2.80 3.23
CA ILE A 33 0.98 -1.95 4.07
C ILE A 33 1.89 -0.97 4.76
N ILE A 34 1.49 0.29 4.77
CA ILE A 34 2.30 1.38 5.31
C ILE A 34 1.42 2.21 6.23
N GLU A 35 1.87 2.39 7.46
CA GLU A 35 1.25 3.23 8.47
C GLU A 35 2.20 4.39 8.80
N ALA A 36 1.79 5.60 8.49
CA ALA A 36 2.53 6.83 8.75
C ALA A 36 1.59 8.04 8.68
N CYS A 37 2.06 9.24 9.09
CA CYS A 37 1.33 10.46 8.78
C CYS A 37 1.10 10.65 7.28
N SER A 38 0.06 11.41 6.98
CA SER A 38 -0.36 11.73 5.62
C SER A 38 0.78 12.29 4.77
N SER A 39 1.64 13.18 5.31
CA SER A 39 2.76 13.76 4.55
C SER A 39 3.76 12.71 4.09
N THR A 40 4.06 11.73 4.94
CA THR A 40 4.94 10.60 4.60
C THR A 40 4.29 9.68 3.57
N ILE A 41 3.01 9.33 3.75
CA ILE A 41 2.25 8.54 2.76
C ILE A 41 2.23 9.24 1.39
N HIS A 42 1.95 10.55 1.35
CA HIS A 42 1.97 11.32 0.11
C HIS A 42 3.33 11.26 -0.59
N ARG A 43 4.44 11.41 0.16
CA ARG A 43 5.78 11.33 -0.42
C ARG A 43 6.11 9.94 -0.94
N ILE A 44 5.72 8.89 -0.20
CA ILE A 44 5.89 7.51 -0.66
C ILE A 44 5.14 7.28 -1.97
N ILE A 45 3.89 7.74 -2.09
CA ILE A 45 3.12 7.62 -3.33
C ILE A 45 3.78 8.40 -4.48
N GLN A 46 4.32 9.60 -4.21
CA GLN A 46 5.09 10.38 -5.20
C GLN A 46 6.34 9.63 -5.68
N ASP A 47 7.07 9.01 -4.75
CA ASP A 47 8.26 8.23 -5.08
C ASP A 47 7.89 6.99 -5.90
N LEU A 48 6.81 6.28 -5.56
CA LEU A 48 6.29 5.15 -6.34
C LEU A 48 5.83 5.57 -7.74
N ALA A 49 5.16 6.72 -7.87
CA ALA A 49 4.84 7.29 -9.18
C ALA A 49 6.11 7.61 -9.99
N SER A 50 7.15 8.13 -9.34
CA SER A 50 8.44 8.39 -10.00
C SER A 50 9.13 7.11 -10.48
N LEU A 51 9.03 6.03 -9.71
CA LEU A 51 9.56 4.73 -10.06
C LEU A 51 8.82 4.16 -11.27
N GLN A 52 7.48 4.20 -11.25
CA GLN A 52 6.65 3.70 -12.35
C GLN A 52 6.93 4.44 -13.66
N ARG A 53 7.24 5.74 -13.63
CA ARG A 53 7.65 6.52 -14.82
C ARG A 53 8.93 6.05 -15.49
N GLN A 54 9.78 5.29 -14.79
CA GLN A 54 10.98 4.70 -15.38
C GLN A 54 10.62 3.57 -16.36
N GLY A 55 9.35 3.14 -16.41
CA GLY A 55 8.84 2.18 -17.38
C GLY A 55 9.49 0.81 -17.22
N ARG A 56 9.94 0.21 -18.33
CA ARG A 56 10.46 -1.18 -18.32
C ARG A 56 11.74 -1.37 -17.52
N SER A 57 12.50 -0.30 -17.23
CA SER A 57 13.69 -0.36 -16.38
C SER A 57 13.39 -0.17 -14.89
N ALA A 58 12.14 0.11 -14.52
CA ALA A 58 11.73 0.24 -13.14
C ALA A 58 11.89 -1.10 -12.40
N LEU A 59 12.32 -1.04 -11.14
CA LEU A 59 12.39 -2.22 -10.27
C LEU A 59 11.00 -2.85 -10.04
N LEU A 60 9.98 -2.00 -9.93
CA LEU A 60 8.60 -2.40 -9.73
C LEU A 60 7.79 -1.91 -10.92
N GLN A 61 6.96 -2.79 -11.46
CA GLN A 61 6.03 -2.52 -12.55
C GLN A 61 4.61 -2.75 -12.05
N GLU A 62 3.63 -2.18 -12.73
CA GLU A 62 2.19 -2.35 -12.42
C GLU A 62 1.84 -2.05 -10.95
N ILE A 63 2.34 -0.93 -10.42
CA ILE A 63 2.09 -0.52 -9.05
C ILE A 63 0.62 -0.08 -8.92
N LYS A 64 -0.08 -0.62 -7.93
CA LYS A 64 -1.49 -0.33 -7.64
C LYS A 64 -1.67 0.15 -6.20
N VAL A 65 -2.47 1.19 -6.03
CA VAL A 65 -2.94 1.67 -4.73
C VAL A 65 -4.31 1.08 -4.48
N LEU A 66 -4.40 0.13 -3.53
CA LEU A 66 -5.65 -0.59 -3.25
C LEU A 66 -6.57 0.23 -2.34
N VAL A 67 -6.05 0.67 -1.20
CA VAL A 67 -6.80 1.41 -0.18
C VAL A 67 -5.88 2.41 0.49
N VAL A 68 -6.39 3.61 0.74
CA VAL A 68 -5.75 4.60 1.63
C VAL A 68 -6.78 4.97 2.70
N ALA A 69 -6.46 4.64 3.95
CA ALA A 69 -7.28 4.96 5.11
C ALA A 69 -6.68 6.17 5.85
N TYR A 70 -7.55 6.97 6.48
CA TYR A 70 -7.17 8.15 7.25
C TYR A 70 -7.67 8.04 8.68
N ASN A 71 -7.02 8.77 9.59
CA ASN A 71 -7.43 8.87 11.00
C ASN A 71 -7.48 7.51 11.73
N ILE A 72 -6.44 6.70 11.54
CA ILE A 72 -6.28 5.42 12.24
C ILE A 72 -5.89 5.73 13.70
N PRO A 73 -6.69 5.29 14.70
CA PRO A 73 -6.47 5.68 16.10
C PRO A 73 -5.24 4.99 16.72
N THR A 74 -4.90 3.79 16.25
CA THR A 74 -3.79 2.97 16.73
C THR A 74 -3.14 2.23 15.57
N ARG A 75 -1.81 2.18 15.53
CA ARG A 75 -1.07 1.40 14.53
C ARG A 75 -1.45 -0.08 14.64
N LEU A 76 -1.75 -0.70 13.50
CA LEU A 76 -1.98 -2.14 13.40
C LEU A 76 -0.67 -2.93 13.53
N PHE A 77 0.41 -2.34 13.03
CA PHE A 77 1.77 -2.88 13.09
C PHE A 77 2.61 -1.98 14.00
N PRO A 78 3.07 -2.47 15.17
CA PRO A 78 3.88 -1.65 16.07
C PRO A 78 5.24 -1.29 15.46
N ASP A 79 5.82 -2.18 14.65
CA ASP A 79 7.05 -1.92 13.90
C ASP A 79 6.91 -2.25 12.39
N TRP A 80 8.04 -2.22 11.67
CA TRP A 80 8.16 -2.59 10.28
C TRP A 80 8.57 -4.06 10.12
N TYR A 81 7.70 -4.85 9.50
CA TYR A 81 7.90 -6.27 9.29
C TYR A 81 8.17 -6.60 7.83
N VAL A 82 9.07 -7.55 7.58
CA VAL A 82 9.31 -8.12 6.25
C VAL A 82 9.11 -9.62 6.32
N ALA A 83 8.29 -10.15 5.43
CA ALA A 83 8.04 -11.57 5.31
C ALA A 83 8.15 -12.03 3.86
N THR A 84 8.86 -13.14 3.67
CA THR A 84 8.95 -13.82 2.37
C THR A 84 7.92 -14.94 2.32
N ALA A 85 6.97 -14.82 1.40
CA ALA A 85 5.92 -15.80 1.22
C ALA A 85 6.35 -16.87 0.20
N THR A 86 6.75 -18.04 0.69
CA THR A 86 6.83 -19.26 -0.13
C THR A 86 5.43 -19.85 -0.26
N SER A 87 4.72 -19.49 -1.33
CA SER A 87 3.38 -20.02 -1.59
C SER A 87 3.43 -21.56 -1.71
N PRO A 88 2.56 -22.30 -1.00
CA PRO A 88 2.27 -23.66 -1.38
C PRO A 88 1.56 -23.60 -2.73
N MET A 89 2.16 -24.25 -3.72
CA MET A 89 1.58 -24.37 -5.05
C MET A 89 0.13 -24.86 -4.90
N THR A 90 -0.80 -24.13 -5.52
CA THR A 90 -2.20 -24.49 -5.75
C THR A 90 -3.09 -24.52 -4.50
N CYS A 91 -3.68 -23.36 -4.16
CA CYS A 91 -5.04 -23.40 -3.63
C CYS A 91 -6.00 -23.45 -4.83
N PRO A 92 -6.83 -24.50 -4.98
CA PRO A 92 -7.88 -24.47 -5.98
C PRO A 92 -8.79 -23.29 -5.64
N ARG A 93 -8.84 -22.29 -6.51
CA ARG A 93 -9.89 -21.27 -6.45
C ARG A 93 -11.21 -22.04 -6.41
N ASP A 94 -11.95 -21.95 -5.31
CA ASP A 94 -13.30 -22.47 -5.27
C ASP A 94 -14.10 -21.64 -6.29
N SER A 95 -14.21 -22.19 -7.50
CA SER A 95 -14.47 -21.48 -8.74
C SER A 95 -15.95 -21.19 -8.95
N THR A 96 -16.64 -20.72 -7.90
CA THR A 96 -18.11 -20.57 -7.95
C THR A 96 -18.64 -19.17 -7.60
N ARG A 97 -17.79 -18.17 -7.37
CA ARG A 97 -18.28 -16.79 -7.22
C ARG A 97 -17.44 -15.80 -8.02
N SER A 98 -18.10 -15.11 -8.96
CA SER A 98 -17.59 -13.86 -9.56
C SER A 98 -17.53 -12.81 -8.44
N GLN A 99 -16.45 -12.82 -7.67
CA GLN A 99 -16.22 -11.80 -6.66
C GLN A 99 -15.88 -10.48 -7.35
N SER A 100 -16.41 -9.37 -6.84
CA SER A 100 -16.02 -8.04 -7.30
C SER A 100 -14.62 -7.68 -6.77
N THR A 101 -13.91 -6.76 -7.42
CA THR A 101 -12.60 -6.27 -6.94
C THR A 101 -12.67 -5.78 -5.48
N ALA A 102 -13.78 -5.15 -5.09
CA ALA A 102 -14.00 -4.70 -3.70
C ALA A 102 -14.11 -5.86 -2.69
N GLU A 103 -14.75 -6.98 -3.07
CA GLU A 103 -14.82 -8.17 -2.22
C GLU A 103 -13.43 -8.79 -2.03
N VAL A 104 -12.64 -8.85 -3.10
CA VAL A 104 -11.27 -9.37 -3.05
C VAL A 104 -10.37 -8.49 -2.17
N VAL A 105 -10.49 -7.16 -2.28
CA VAL A 105 -9.78 -6.23 -1.40
C VAL A 105 -10.19 -6.43 0.07
N ALA A 106 -11.49 -6.58 0.35
CA ALA A 106 -11.98 -6.83 1.71
C ALA A 106 -11.45 -8.16 2.29
N GLU A 107 -11.35 -9.20 1.46
CA GLU A 107 -10.75 -10.46 1.83
C GLU A 107 -9.25 -10.31 2.13
N CYS A 108 -8.51 -9.56 1.32
CA CYS A 108 -7.11 -9.21 1.62
C CYS A 108 -6.98 -8.51 2.98
N LEU A 109 -7.79 -7.47 3.23
CA LEU A 109 -7.79 -6.76 4.52
C LEU A 109 -8.09 -7.70 5.70
N THR A 110 -8.98 -8.67 5.50
CA THR A 110 -9.30 -9.67 6.53
C THR A 110 -8.11 -10.58 6.84
N HIS A 111 -7.37 -11.04 5.83
CA HIS A 111 -6.15 -11.82 6.04
C HIS A 111 -5.08 -11.01 6.77
N LEU A 112 -4.94 -9.73 6.43
CA LEU A 112 -3.98 -8.82 7.06
C LEU A 112 -4.29 -8.58 8.53
N LEU A 113 -5.56 -8.43 8.89
CA LEU A 113 -5.97 -8.33 10.29
C LEU A 113 -5.63 -9.60 11.07
N LYS A 114 -5.83 -10.79 10.50
CA LYS A 114 -5.41 -12.05 11.14
C LYS A 114 -3.88 -12.10 11.32
N LEU A 115 -3.14 -11.64 10.31
CA LEU A 115 -1.68 -11.55 10.36
C LEU A 115 -1.23 -10.62 11.50
N THR A 116 -1.87 -9.45 11.68
CA THR A 116 -1.53 -8.54 12.80
C THR A 116 -1.72 -9.20 14.16
N SER A 117 -2.79 -9.98 14.35
CA SER A 117 -3.01 -10.70 15.61
C SER A 117 -1.93 -11.74 15.88
N CYS A 118 -1.43 -12.41 14.84
CA CYS A 118 -0.34 -13.38 14.94
C CYS A 118 0.99 -12.71 15.29
N LEU A 119 1.30 -11.57 14.67
CA LEU A 119 2.53 -10.82 15.00
C LEU A 119 2.52 -10.30 16.44
N GLN A 120 1.38 -9.81 16.92
CA GLN A 120 1.23 -9.36 18.31
C GLN A 120 1.44 -10.49 19.32
N THR A 121 1.11 -11.74 18.98
CA THR A 121 1.39 -12.88 19.86
C THR A 121 2.86 -13.27 19.90
N PHE A 122 3.64 -13.00 18.85
CA PHE A 122 5.07 -13.30 18.85
C PHE A 122 5.89 -12.31 19.69
N GLU A 123 5.48 -11.04 19.73
CA GLU A 123 6.19 -9.99 20.48
C GLU A 123 6.10 -10.16 22.00
N ASP A 124 5.03 -10.80 22.51
CA ASP A 124 4.88 -11.06 23.95
C ASP A 124 5.79 -12.22 24.42
N ASP A 125 6.28 -13.04 23.48
CA ASP A 125 7.05 -14.27 23.75
C ASP A 125 8.56 -14.16 23.43
N SER A 126 9.06 -13.09 22.80
CA SER A 126 10.47 -12.98 22.37
C SER A 126 11.17 -11.68 22.77
N GLU A 127 12.34 -11.76 23.40
CA GLU A 127 13.21 -10.61 23.74
C GLU A 127 14.11 -10.13 22.57
N ASP A 128 14.10 -10.79 21.40
CA ASP A 128 15.02 -10.55 20.29
C ASP A 128 14.28 -10.24 18.97
N THR A 129 13.68 -9.05 18.87
CA THR A 129 12.81 -8.64 17.74
C THR A 129 13.57 -7.94 16.62
N GLU A 130 14.62 -8.55 16.05
CA GLU A 130 15.27 -8.02 14.83
C GLU A 130 15.35 -9.04 13.67
N GLU A 131 15.00 -10.31 13.90
CA GLU A 131 15.04 -11.32 12.86
C GLU A 131 13.69 -11.43 12.13
N SER A 132 13.64 -10.80 10.95
CA SER A 132 12.84 -11.17 9.77
C SER A 132 11.95 -12.41 9.98
N ILE A 133 10.63 -12.21 9.92
CA ILE A 133 9.63 -13.26 10.13
C ILE A 133 9.72 -14.25 8.96
N HIS A 134 10.60 -15.23 9.10
CA HIS A 134 11.00 -16.15 8.05
C HIS A 134 10.03 -17.32 7.85
N ALA A 135 8.93 -17.40 8.61
CA ALA A 135 7.96 -18.48 8.47
C ALA A 135 6.56 -18.09 8.96
N LEU A 136 5.95 -17.06 8.37
CA LEU A 136 4.50 -16.86 8.52
C LEU A 136 3.76 -18.06 7.93
N GLU A 137 2.76 -18.57 8.64
CA GLU A 137 1.96 -19.69 8.18
C GLU A 137 1.33 -19.37 6.82
N PRO A 138 1.42 -20.27 5.81
CA PRO A 138 0.85 -20.03 4.50
C PRO A 138 -0.63 -19.68 4.49
N GLU A 139 -1.38 -20.13 5.50
CA GLU A 139 -2.81 -19.87 5.66
C GLU A 139 -3.13 -18.42 6.09
N LEU A 140 -2.14 -17.72 6.67
CA LEU A 140 -2.25 -16.32 7.07
C LEU A 140 -1.82 -15.35 5.95
N LEU A 141 -1.14 -15.86 4.94
CA LEU A 141 -0.65 -15.07 3.82
C LEU A 141 -1.73 -14.90 2.75
N ILE A 142 -1.77 -13.72 2.15
CA ILE A 142 -2.65 -13.47 1.00
C ILE A 142 -2.19 -14.40 -0.14
N PRO A 143 -3.11 -15.15 -0.79
CA PRO A 143 -2.74 -15.99 -1.94
C PRO A 143 -2.13 -15.16 -3.07
N VAL A 144 -1.07 -15.67 -3.71
CA VAL A 144 -0.37 -14.96 -4.79
C VAL A 144 -1.29 -14.69 -5.99
N GLU A 145 -2.24 -15.58 -6.24
CA GLU A 145 -3.26 -15.43 -7.29
C GLU A 145 -4.18 -14.24 -7.03
N THR A 146 -4.44 -13.93 -5.76
CA THR A 146 -5.24 -12.78 -5.34
C THR A 146 -4.46 -11.48 -5.56
N VAL A 147 -3.18 -11.44 -5.15
CA VAL A 147 -2.31 -10.29 -5.40
C VAL A 147 -2.17 -10.04 -6.91
N ASN A 148 -1.94 -11.10 -7.70
CA ASN A 148 -1.86 -10.99 -9.15
C ASN A 148 -3.17 -10.50 -9.79
N TYR A 149 -4.34 -10.95 -9.32
CA TYR A 149 -5.62 -10.44 -9.79
C TYR A 149 -5.74 -8.92 -9.52
N LEU A 150 -5.42 -8.48 -8.30
CA LEU A 150 -5.49 -7.07 -7.91
C LEU A 150 -4.49 -6.19 -8.67
N CYS A 151 -3.29 -6.69 -8.96
CA CYS A 151 -2.32 -5.97 -9.79
C CYS A 151 -2.86 -5.66 -11.19
N ASN A 152 -3.70 -6.55 -11.74
CA ASN A 152 -4.29 -6.41 -13.07
C ASN A 152 -5.69 -5.77 -13.05
N ALA A 153 -6.25 -5.48 -11.88
CA ALA A 153 -7.57 -4.88 -11.76
C ALA A 153 -7.56 -3.42 -12.23
N GLU A 154 -8.47 -3.08 -13.14
CA GLU A 154 -8.60 -1.72 -13.69
C GLU A 154 -9.17 -0.75 -12.66
N GLU A 155 -9.96 -1.25 -11.70
CA GLU A 155 -10.55 -0.44 -10.62
C GLU A 155 -9.49 0.06 -9.62
N CYS A 156 -8.31 -0.57 -9.59
CA CYS A 156 -7.22 -0.15 -8.73
C CYS A 156 -6.41 0.97 -9.41
N ALA A 157 -6.33 2.12 -8.74
CA ALA A 157 -5.61 3.29 -9.22
C ALA A 157 -4.09 3.03 -9.24
N SER A 158 -3.40 3.54 -10.25
CA SER A 158 -1.94 3.67 -10.18
C SER A 158 -1.55 4.78 -9.18
N PRO A 159 -0.30 4.82 -8.67
CA PRO A 159 0.20 5.95 -7.90
C PRO A 159 -0.02 7.30 -8.59
N GLU A 160 0.20 7.40 -9.91
CA GLU A 160 -0.04 8.64 -10.66
C GLU A 160 -1.51 9.04 -10.67
N ASP A 161 -2.41 8.07 -10.91
CA ASP A 161 -3.84 8.32 -10.89
C ASP A 161 -4.30 8.74 -9.49
N PHE A 162 -3.78 8.10 -8.44
CA PHE A 162 -4.08 8.45 -7.06
C PHE A 162 -3.67 9.90 -6.75
N LEU A 163 -2.44 10.30 -7.10
CA LEU A 163 -1.97 11.68 -6.93
C LEU A 163 -2.85 12.67 -7.71
N ARG A 164 -3.28 12.29 -8.91
CA ARG A 164 -4.17 13.12 -9.73
C ARG A 164 -5.56 13.28 -9.12
N ILE A 165 -6.14 12.20 -8.60
CA ILE A 165 -7.50 12.19 -8.05
C ILE A 165 -7.56 12.90 -6.69
N TYR A 166 -6.61 12.61 -5.80
CA TYR A 166 -6.72 13.00 -4.40
C TYR A 166 -5.82 14.17 -3.99
N LEU A 167 -4.69 14.38 -4.69
CA LEU A 167 -3.67 15.36 -4.28
C LEU A 167 -3.44 16.49 -5.27
N SER A 168 -4.07 16.44 -6.44
CA SER A 168 -4.02 17.57 -7.36
C SER A 168 -4.99 18.63 -6.88
N PRO A 169 -4.58 19.91 -6.82
CA PRO A 169 -5.52 21.00 -6.60
C PRO A 169 -6.50 20.94 -7.78
N SER A 170 -7.71 20.43 -7.53
CA SER A 170 -8.80 20.66 -8.46
C SER A 170 -8.95 22.17 -8.50
N GLN A 171 -8.53 22.78 -9.62
CA GLN A 171 -9.05 24.08 -10.00
C GLN A 171 -10.52 23.86 -10.35
N LEU A 172 -11.32 23.51 -9.35
CA LEU A 172 -12.74 23.70 -9.41
C LEU A 172 -12.87 25.21 -9.32
N ALA A 173 -12.94 25.88 -10.47
CA ALA A 173 -13.51 27.21 -10.51
C ALA A 173 -14.90 27.06 -9.88
N LEU A 174 -15.02 27.42 -8.61
CA LEU A 174 -16.30 27.35 -7.94
C LEU A 174 -17.18 28.39 -8.64
N ASP A 175 -18.41 28.03 -9.00
CA ASP A 175 -19.34 29.00 -9.61
C ASP A 175 -19.57 30.22 -8.70
N SER A 176 -19.28 30.10 -7.40
CA SER A 176 -19.26 31.19 -6.42
C SER A 176 -18.10 32.19 -6.60
N GLU A 177 -17.02 31.79 -7.25
CA GLU A 177 -15.91 32.67 -7.64
C GLU A 177 -16.25 33.46 -8.92
N THR A 178 -17.25 33.00 -9.68
CA THR A 178 -17.88 33.77 -10.76
C THR A 178 -18.88 34.75 -10.15
N VAL A 179 -18.38 35.85 -9.58
CA VAL A 179 -19.24 36.95 -9.15
C VAL A 179 -19.65 37.79 -10.36
N TRP A 180 -20.95 38.02 -10.52
CA TRP A 180 -21.48 38.90 -11.54
C TRP A 180 -21.08 40.38 -11.29
N PRO A 181 -20.74 41.17 -12.32
CA PRO A 181 -20.66 40.80 -13.74
C PRO A 181 -19.28 40.19 -14.08
N VAL A 182 -19.29 39.29 -15.06
CA VAL A 182 -18.05 38.74 -15.64
C VAL A 182 -17.19 39.90 -16.15
N PRO A 183 -15.94 40.06 -15.70
CA PRO A 183 -15.08 41.14 -16.17
C PRO A 183 -14.90 41.04 -17.68
N SER A 184 -15.51 41.94 -18.43
CA SER A 184 -15.22 42.14 -19.84
C SER A 184 -13.75 42.51 -19.93
N ARG A 185 -12.91 41.61 -20.45
CA ARG A 185 -11.56 41.96 -20.87
C ARG A 185 -11.70 43.00 -21.97
N PHE A 186 -11.54 44.27 -21.63
CA PHE A 186 -11.33 45.31 -22.62
C PHE A 186 -9.90 45.17 -23.13
N SER A 187 -9.81 44.73 -24.40
CA SER A 187 -8.71 44.79 -25.38
C SER A 187 -7.28 44.92 -24.85
#